data_AF-A0A1Q7YK16-F1
#
_entry.id   AF-A0A1Q7YK16-F1
#
_cell.length_a   1.000
_cell.length_b   1.000
_cell.length_c   1.000
_cell.angle_alpha   90.00
_cell.angle_beta   90.00
_cell.angle_gamma   90.00
#
_symmetry.space_group_name_H-M   'P 1'
#
loop_
_entity.id
_entity.type
_entity.pdbx_description
1 polymer ?
#
loop_
_entity_poly.entity_id
_entity_poly.type
_entity_poly.pdbx_seq_one_letter_code
_entity_poly.pdbx_strand_id
1 'polypeptide(L)'
;MTALPASIAKALVDHRARQGRERSAAGDRWVMSDLVFTTMDGHGLDGTVVSHQFHRLLQHAGLPQRRFRDLRHSCASLLLVQGVSPRVVMDVLDHSQIGLTMNTYSHVIPDLRRDAAQRMEELIAEPER
;
A
#
# COMPACT_ATOMS: atom_id res chain seq x y z
N MET A 1 -13.23 -3.40 7.46
CA MET A 1 -12.88 -4.53 6.57
C MET A 1 -12.55 -3.95 5.21
N THR A 2 -11.26 -3.79 4.90
CA THR A 2 -10.80 -3.09 3.69
C THR A 2 -10.99 -3.99 2.46
N ALA A 3 -11.57 -3.45 1.38
CA ALA A 3 -11.68 -4.18 0.13
C ALA A 3 -10.30 -4.44 -0.48
N LEU A 4 -10.04 -5.68 -0.90
CA LEU A 4 -8.76 -6.08 -1.50
C LEU A 4 -8.87 -6.02 -3.03
N PRO A 5 -7.97 -5.31 -3.74
CA PRO A 5 -7.96 -5.33 -5.20
C PRO A 5 -7.75 -6.74 -5.75
N ALA A 6 -8.42 -7.07 -6.87
CA ALA A 6 -8.36 -8.39 -7.48
C ALA A 6 -6.94 -8.83 -7.85
N SER A 7 -6.07 -7.90 -8.28
CA SER A 7 -4.66 -8.16 -8.56
C SER A 7 -3.89 -8.61 -7.33
N ILE A 8 -4.17 -8.02 -6.17
CA ILE A 8 -3.54 -8.41 -4.89
C ILE A 8 -4.10 -9.76 -4.42
N ALA A 9 -5.41 -9.98 -4.55
CA ALA A 9 -6.01 -11.29 -4.26
C ALA A 9 -5.34 -12.41 -5.09
N LYS A 10 -5.16 -12.18 -6.39
CA LYS A 10 -4.43 -13.09 -7.27
C LYS A 10 -2.99 -13.31 -6.79
N ALA A 11 -2.26 -12.24 -6.47
CA ALA A 11 -0.89 -12.33 -5.99
C ALA A 11 -0.77 -13.17 -4.70
N LEU A 12 -1.76 -13.07 -3.79
CA LEU A 12 -1.82 -13.89 -2.58
C LEU A 12 -2.11 -15.37 -2.88
N VAL A 13 -2.96 -15.66 -3.85
CA VAL A 13 -3.20 -17.05 -4.32
C VAL A 13 -1.92 -17.64 -4.91
N ASP A 14 -1.24 -16.90 -5.78
CA ASP A 14 0.02 -17.33 -6.39
C ASP A 14 1.11 -17.52 -5.31
N HIS A 15 1.14 -16.64 -4.30
CA HIS A 15 2.02 -16.76 -3.15
C HIS A 15 1.74 -18.00 -2.31
N ARG A 16 0.48 -18.30 -2.00
CA ARG A 16 0.07 -19.51 -1.27
C ARG A 16 0.50 -20.79 -2.01
N ALA A 17 0.36 -20.80 -3.33
CA ALA A 17 0.82 -21.93 -4.15
C ALA A 17 2.36 -22.09 -4.08
N ARG A 18 3.11 -20.98 -4.05
CA ARG A 18 4.56 -21.02 -3.86
C ARG A 18 4.94 -21.52 -2.47
N GLN A 19 4.32 -21.00 -1.42
CA GLN A 19 4.55 -21.43 -0.03
C GLN A 19 4.26 -22.93 0.14
N GLY A 20 3.24 -23.46 -0.52
CA GLY A 20 2.97 -24.91 -0.55
C GLY A 20 4.13 -25.73 -1.13
N ARG A 21 4.76 -25.25 -2.21
CA ARG A 21 5.96 -25.88 -2.78
C ARG A 21 7.16 -25.78 -1.84
N GLU A 22 7.36 -24.62 -1.21
CA GLU A 22 8.43 -24.39 -0.23
C GLU A 22 8.28 -25.34 0.97
N ARG A 23 7.05 -25.51 1.47
CA ARG A 23 6.71 -26.47 2.53
C ARG A 23 7.03 -27.91 2.14
N SER A 24 6.61 -28.33 0.95
CA SER A 24 6.95 -29.68 0.46
C SER A 24 8.45 -29.89 0.31
N ALA A 25 9.20 -28.86 -0.11
CA ALA A 25 10.65 -28.94 -0.28
C ALA A 25 11.43 -28.91 1.05
N ALA A 26 10.94 -28.17 2.05
CA ALA A 26 11.56 -28.09 3.37
C ALA A 26 11.34 -29.36 4.21
N GLY A 27 10.23 -30.07 3.99
CA GLY A 27 9.89 -31.30 4.70
C GLY A 27 9.86 -31.07 6.21
N ASP A 28 10.63 -31.87 6.96
CA ASP A 28 10.68 -31.81 8.42
C ASP A 28 11.27 -30.49 8.96
N ARG A 29 11.99 -29.72 8.13
CA ARG A 29 12.49 -28.39 8.53
C ARG A 29 11.39 -27.33 8.56
N TRP A 30 10.23 -27.60 7.95
CA TRP A 30 9.17 -26.61 7.88
C TRP A 30 8.54 -26.35 9.25
N VAL A 31 8.58 -25.09 9.70
CA VAL A 31 7.90 -24.64 10.90
C VAL A 31 6.44 -24.36 10.60
N MET A 32 5.56 -25.06 11.31
CA MET A 32 4.11 -24.83 11.21
C MET A 32 3.75 -23.45 11.75
N SER A 33 3.16 -22.62 10.90
CA SER A 33 2.67 -21.30 11.27
C SER A 33 1.44 -20.95 10.44
N ASP A 34 0.58 -20.10 10.99
CA ASP A 34 -0.58 -19.52 10.30
C ASP A 34 -0.20 -18.24 9.52
N LEU A 35 1.09 -18.05 9.23
CA LEU A 35 1.61 -16.86 8.57
C LEU A 35 1.43 -16.94 7.06
N VAL A 36 0.94 -15.85 6.48
CA VAL A 36 0.80 -15.70 5.03
C VAL A 36 2.17 -15.53 4.37
N PHE A 37 3.08 -14.77 4.98
CA PHE A 37 4.43 -14.52 4.45
C PHE A 37 5.47 -15.15 5.37
N THR A 38 6.24 -16.09 4.83
CA THR A 38 7.26 -16.83 5.56
C THR A 38 8.58 -16.87 4.81
N THR A 39 9.64 -17.28 5.52
CA THR A 39 10.86 -17.80 4.89
C THR A 39 10.57 -19.15 4.22
N MET A 40 11.55 -19.68 3.50
CA MET A 40 11.48 -20.97 2.81
C MET A 40 11.26 -22.16 3.76
N ASP A 41 11.52 -21.97 5.06
CA ASP A 41 11.36 -22.99 6.11
C ASP A 41 10.17 -22.69 7.04
N GLY A 42 9.28 -21.75 6.69
CA GLY A 42 8.04 -21.50 7.43
C GLY A 42 8.12 -20.51 8.61
N HIS A 43 9.30 -19.95 8.88
CA HIS A 43 9.46 -18.89 9.88
C HIS A 43 8.90 -17.55 9.40
N GLY A 44 8.52 -16.68 10.33
CA GLY A 44 8.16 -15.30 10.00
C GLY A 44 9.33 -14.52 9.38
N LEU A 45 8.98 -13.56 8.52
CA LEU A 45 9.98 -12.66 7.94
C LEU A 45 10.49 -11.66 8.98
N ASP A 46 11.80 -11.46 9.02
CA ASP A 46 12.43 -10.40 9.81
C ASP A 46 12.35 -9.05 9.09
N GLY A 47 11.92 -8.01 9.79
CA GLY A 47 11.71 -6.68 9.22
C GLY A 47 12.99 -6.01 8.70
N THR A 48 14.15 -6.31 9.31
CA THR A 48 15.45 -5.80 8.87
C THR A 48 15.86 -6.48 7.56
N VAL A 49 15.68 -7.81 7.48
CA VAL A 49 15.92 -8.57 6.25
C VAL A 49 15.05 -8.07 5.10
N VAL A 50 13.75 -7.86 5.35
CA VAL A 50 12.82 -7.30 4.35
C VAL A 50 13.28 -5.91 3.89
N SER A 51 13.72 -5.06 4.81
CA SER A 51 14.21 -3.71 4.48
C SER A 51 15.49 -3.76 3.63
N HIS A 52 16.43 -4.64 3.96
CA HIS A 52 17.65 -4.84 3.15
C HIS A 52 17.34 -5.39 1.76
N GLN A 53 16.42 -6.36 1.66
CA GLN A 53 15.97 -6.88 0.37
C GLN A 53 15.31 -5.77 -0.47
N PHE A 54 14.49 -4.91 0.15
CA PHE A 54 13.89 -3.77 -0.52
C PHE A 54 14.93 -2.78 -1.05
N HIS A 55 15.93 -2.41 -0.25
CA HIS A 55 17.03 -1.53 -0.71
C HIS A 55 17.81 -2.13 -1.88
N ARG A 56 18.02 -3.46 -1.89
CA ARG A 56 18.61 -4.15 -3.03
C ARG A 56 17.72 -4.03 -4.26
N LEU A 57 16.41 -4.24 -4.14
CA LEU A 57 15.48 -4.10 -5.27
C LEU A 57 15.51 -2.68 -5.85
N LEU A 58 15.52 -1.64 -4.99
CA LEU A 58 15.67 -0.25 -5.43
C LEU A 58 16.96 -0.02 -6.21
N GLN A 59 18.08 -0.55 -5.72
CA GLN A 59 19.37 -0.44 -6.40
C GLN A 59 19.34 -1.11 -7.78
N HIS A 60 18.77 -2.32 -7.90
CA HIS A 60 18.66 -3.02 -9.18
C HIS A 60 17.73 -2.28 -10.15
N ALA A 61 16.72 -1.58 -9.65
CA ALA A 61 15.83 -0.75 -10.44
C ALA A 61 16.39 0.65 -10.77
N GLY A 62 17.58 1.01 -10.28
CA GLY A 62 18.16 2.34 -10.45
C GLY A 62 17.41 3.45 -9.69
N LEU A 63 16.65 3.09 -8.66
CA LEU A 63 15.84 4.01 -7.88
C LEU A 63 16.59 4.53 -6.64
N PRO A 64 16.30 5.76 -6.16
CA PRO A 64 16.89 6.27 -4.94
C PRO A 64 16.49 5.42 -3.73
N GLN A 65 17.36 5.37 -2.74
CA GLN A 65 17.10 4.66 -1.49
C GLN A 65 15.91 5.27 -0.74
N ARG A 66 14.96 4.42 -0.35
CA ARG A 66 13.73 4.77 0.37
C ARG A 66 13.46 3.70 1.42
N ARG A 67 12.73 4.05 2.48
CA ARG A 67 12.37 3.11 3.53
C ARG A 67 11.21 2.24 3.07
N PHE A 68 11.12 1.00 3.56
CA PHE A 68 10.03 0.09 3.19
C PHE A 68 8.63 0.66 3.50
N ARG A 69 8.49 1.41 4.61
CA ARG A 69 7.23 2.09 4.96
C ARG A 69 6.83 3.21 3.99
N ASP A 70 7.74 3.71 3.17
CA ASP A 70 7.44 4.75 2.18
C ASP A 70 6.55 4.22 1.05
N LEU A 71 6.47 2.89 0.87
CA LEU A 71 5.49 2.25 -0.01
C LEU A 71 4.05 2.58 0.43
N ARG A 72 3.81 2.64 1.74
CA ARG A 72 2.51 3.01 2.29
C ARG A 72 2.20 4.49 2.07
N HIS A 73 3.21 5.37 2.14
CA HIS A 73 3.05 6.78 1.78
C HIS A 73 2.76 6.94 0.29
N SER A 74 3.42 6.16 -0.56
CA SER A 74 3.17 6.15 -2.00
C SER A 74 1.74 5.72 -2.31
N CYS A 75 1.23 4.69 -1.64
CA CYS A 75 -0.17 4.24 -1.76
C CYS A 75 -1.14 5.36 -1.37
N ALA A 76 -0.91 6.04 -0.24
CA ALA A 76 -1.72 7.16 0.19
C ALA A 76 -1.74 8.31 -0.84
N SER A 77 -0.57 8.73 -1.32
CA SER A 77 -0.46 9.77 -2.34
C SER A 77 -1.19 9.39 -3.63
N LEU A 78 -1.07 8.14 -4.09
CA LEU A 78 -1.77 7.66 -5.29
C LEU A 78 -3.29 7.67 -5.12
N LEU A 79 -3.81 7.32 -3.94
CA LEU A 79 -5.24 7.38 -3.66
C LEU A 79 -5.76 8.83 -3.63
N LEU A 80 -5.00 9.75 -3.03
CA LEU A 80 -5.37 11.17 -2.98
C LEU A 80 -5.34 11.83 -4.35
N VAL A 81 -4.35 11.53 -5.18
CA VAL A 81 -4.27 12.01 -6.58
C VAL A 81 -5.46 11.50 -7.41
N GLN A 82 -6.00 10.33 -7.08
CA GLN A 82 -7.23 9.80 -7.69
C GLN A 82 -8.51 10.42 -7.10
N GLY A 83 -8.40 11.42 -6.23
CA GLY A 83 -9.54 12.12 -5.63
C GLY A 83 -10.22 11.36 -4.49
N VAL A 84 -9.63 10.29 -3.97
CA VAL A 84 -10.17 9.58 -2.80
C VAL A 84 -10.08 10.49 -1.58
N SER A 85 -11.18 10.63 -0.83
CA SER A 85 -11.21 11.53 0.32
C SER A 85 -10.17 11.12 1.38
N PRO A 86 -9.53 12.08 2.07
CA PRO A 86 -8.53 11.77 3.11
C PRO A 86 -9.06 10.82 4.19
N ARG A 87 -10.36 10.92 4.53
CA ARG A 87 -11.01 10.03 5.49
C ARG A 87 -11.00 8.58 5.02
N VAL A 88 -11.37 8.32 3.77
CA VAL A 88 -11.35 6.97 3.19
C VAL A 88 -9.92 6.45 3.08
N VAL A 89 -8.95 7.30 2.70
CA VAL A 89 -7.53 6.91 2.68
C VAL A 89 -7.04 6.49 4.08
N MET A 90 -7.42 7.23 5.12
CA MET A 90 -7.09 6.87 6.51
C MET A 90 -7.74 5.56 6.96
N ASP A 91 -8.98 5.31 6.55
CA ASP A 91 -9.68 4.05 6.85
C ASP A 91 -9.03 2.86 6.13
N VAL A 92 -8.66 3.02 4.85
CA VAL A 92 -7.97 1.99 4.06
C VAL A 92 -6.61 1.65 4.64
N LEU A 93 -5.90 2.67 5.11
CA LEU A 93 -4.57 2.49 5.65
C LEU A 93 -4.61 2.07 7.12
N ASP A 94 -5.67 2.32 7.88
CA ASP A 94 -5.75 2.12 9.33
C ASP A 94 -4.86 3.13 10.10
N HIS A 95 -5.47 4.29 10.39
CA HIS A 95 -5.28 5.37 11.40
C HIS A 95 -3.89 5.69 12.00
N SER A 96 -2.93 4.77 12.02
CA SER A 96 -1.55 4.88 12.52
C SER A 96 -0.68 5.97 11.88
N GLN A 97 -1.24 6.84 11.04
CA GLN A 97 -0.54 7.80 10.19
C GLN A 97 -1.17 9.21 10.19
N ILE A 98 -2.13 9.51 11.07
CA ILE A 98 -2.80 10.83 11.14
C ILE A 98 -1.78 11.99 11.18
N GLY A 99 -0.66 11.84 11.89
CA GLY A 99 0.39 12.86 11.96
C GLY A 99 1.16 13.11 10.66
N LEU A 100 1.19 12.15 9.74
CA LEU A 100 1.84 12.31 8.44
C LEU A 100 0.85 12.83 7.37
N THR A 101 -0.45 12.55 7.55
CA THR A 101 -1.54 12.94 6.63
C THR A 101 -1.73 14.47 6.51
N MET A 102 -1.33 15.25 7.51
CA MET A 102 -1.46 16.72 7.47
C MET A 102 -0.23 17.43 6.89
N ASN A 103 0.99 17.03 7.31
CA ASN A 103 2.21 17.75 6.92
C ASN A 103 2.72 17.37 5.53
N THR A 104 2.59 16.11 5.11
CA THR A 104 3.11 15.65 3.82
C THR A 104 2.17 15.99 2.67
N TYR A 105 0.86 16.15 2.90
CA TYR A 105 -0.14 16.32 1.84
C TYR A 105 -0.65 17.76 1.70
N SER A 106 -0.09 18.68 2.49
CA SER A 106 -0.34 20.13 2.44
C SER A 106 -0.20 20.73 1.04
N HIS A 107 0.61 20.13 0.15
CA HIS A 107 0.80 20.58 -1.22
C HIS A 107 -0.29 20.11 -2.20
N VAL A 108 -0.99 19.01 -1.92
CA VAL A 108 -2.06 18.45 -2.79
C VAL A 108 -3.43 18.97 -2.38
N ILE A 109 -3.60 19.36 -1.11
CA ILE A 109 -4.83 19.93 -0.57
C ILE A 109 -5.32 21.18 -1.33
N PRO A 110 -4.46 22.14 -1.74
CA PRO A 110 -4.88 23.31 -2.52
C PRO A 110 -5.52 22.94 -3.86
N ASP A 111 -4.99 21.93 -4.54
CA ASP A 111 -5.50 21.47 -5.84
C ASP A 111 -6.84 20.75 -5.66
N LEU A 112 -6.94 19.89 -4.64
CA LEU A 112 -8.21 19.25 -4.27
C LEU A 112 -9.29 20.26 -3.84
N ARG A 113 -8.90 21.35 -3.15
CA ARG A 113 -9.83 22.43 -2.79
C ARG A 113 -10.34 23.20 -4.01
N ARG A 114 -9.47 23.46 -5.00
CA ARG A 114 -9.87 24.09 -6.26
C ARG A 114 -10.82 23.20 -7.05
N ASP A 115 -10.50 21.91 -7.17
CA ASP A 115 -11.36 20.94 -7.86
C ASP A 115 -12.73 20.80 -7.17
N ALA A 116 -12.76 20.76 -5.83
CA ALA A 116 -14.02 20.75 -5.08
C ALA A 116 -14.85 22.03 -5.27
N ALA A 117 -14.21 23.20 -5.32
CA ALA A 117 -14.89 24.46 -5.61
C ALA A 117 -15.46 24.49 -7.04
N GLN A 118 -14.71 24.01 -8.03
CA GLN A 118 -15.18 23.92 -9.41
C GLN A 118 -16.38 22.96 -9.55
N ARG A 119 -16.32 21.78 -8.93
CA ARG A 119 -17.46 20.84 -8.94
C ARG A 119 -18.69 21.42 -8.24
N MET A 120 -18.49 22.24 -7.21
CA MET A 120 -19.58 22.95 -6.55
C MET A 120 -20.17 24.04 -7.47
N GLU A 121 -19.31 24.77 -8.19
CA GLU A 121 -19.76 25.73 -9.22
C GLU A 121 -20.59 25.03 -10.30
N GLU A 122 -20.15 23.87 -10.80
CA GLU A 122 -20.90 23.08 -11.78
C GLU A 122 -22.27 22.60 -11.28
N LEU A 123 -22.46 22.49 -9.97
CA LEU A 123 -23.73 22.11 -9.34
C LEU A 123 -24.62 23.31 -9.01
N ILE A 124 -24.03 24.47 -8.71
CA ILE A 124 -24.75 25.69 -8.30
C ILE A 124 -25.07 26.58 -9.50
N ALA A 125 -24.18 26.65 -10.49
CA ALA A 125 -24.44 27.34 -11.74
C ALA A 125 -25.54 26.58 -12.49
N GLU A 126 -26.77 27.10 -12.40
CA GLU A 126 -27.86 26.63 -13.23
C GLU A 126 -27.43 26.66 -14.71
N PRO A 127 -27.76 25.65 -15.53
CA PRO A 127 -27.64 25.80 -16.96
C PRO A 127 -28.57 26.95 -17.35
N GLU A 128 -28.00 28.05 -17.86
CA GLU A 128 -28.77 29.16 -18.41
C GLU A 128 -29.85 28.59 -19.35
N ARG A 129 -31.11 28.69 -18.93
CA ARG A 129 -32.30 28.42 -19.74
C ARG A 129 -33.07 29.71 -19.93
#